data_AF-A0A9Q4BJX2-F1
#
_entry.id   AF-A0A9Q4BJX2-F1
#
_cell.length_a   1.000
_cell.length_b   1.000
_cell.length_c   1.000
_cell.angle_alpha   90.00
_cell.angle_beta   90.00
_cell.angle_gamma   90.00
#
_symmetry.space_group_name_H-M   'P 1'
#
loop_
_entity.id
_entity.type
_entity.pdbx_description
1 polymer ?
#
loop_
_entity_poly.entity_id
_entity_poly.type
_entity_poly.pdbx_seq_one_letter_code
_entity_poly.pdbx_strand_id
1 'polypeptide(L)'
;MPDFLRKTYFCFLFPLLLLIFLPGKSAAQKYLEEGVANLIKSNAQYDYNSFFLEKLKDHRVLMLADNGHGETVYMKTVTDFLNYWVDTLEKDIKQGNNSKYPAKLYLILESDSEMVADIYRFIESGNPYDAVSPTEFMGFQFTTGMIEFYYQLGQIHKRIEGINKAIPENKRVSFRIFGPEKVLDLSNWNTEKRDQYFLKERDEYSSKKVIDLLEKEPDARAVIFYGSGHFSIMKEKKLENSNEQGYYIAHYLNEHFKDEGGIYRVDQMSFDKLTWLSKAYRMLDKNYVIDNSVFEGVAVPNNFFVSSQDASFLIFDRNIRMKHISQIPSETLIDCILNKAGMFYNMNSDLHRGNLFTCLYYLSEVSGREMEVFMLKDSAAVMGELDKWKKWRSDWKANMADVIYNQELIKKRIDFLASSKPPVSQRYIYDLSQMTMASIWNKNELAPERKAEYYKKCLNQYSRPMIIEDLINLLWVATKAEKNKAVEYLKKETSQNFENEEDWTTWWRNSEYCK
;
A
#
# COMPACT_ATOMS: atom_id res chain seq x y z
N MET A 1 -17.09 -80.40 -15.27
CA MET A 1 -18.48 -80.16 -15.72
C MET A 1 -18.94 -78.83 -15.16
N PRO A 2 -19.42 -77.89 -15.99
CA PRO A 2 -19.00 -77.57 -17.37
C PRO A 2 -18.65 -76.05 -17.48
N ASP A 3 -17.70 -75.57 -18.28
CA ASP A 3 -17.60 -75.61 -19.76
C ASP A 3 -18.88 -75.15 -20.47
N PHE A 4 -19.07 -73.84 -20.64
CA PHE A 4 -19.98 -73.18 -21.61
C PHE A 4 -19.86 -71.66 -21.31
N LEU A 5 -19.05 -70.82 -21.96
CA LEU A 5 -19.14 -70.32 -23.34
C LEU A 5 -17.87 -69.44 -23.53
N ARG A 6 -16.91 -69.85 -24.36
CA ARG A 6 -16.72 -69.42 -25.76
C ARG A 6 -16.93 -67.92 -26.04
N LYS A 7 -15.82 -67.30 -26.45
CA LYS A 7 -15.70 -66.31 -27.53
C LYS A 7 -16.45 -65.00 -27.34
N THR A 8 -15.77 -63.98 -26.82
CA THR A 8 -15.65 -62.67 -27.49
C THR A 8 -14.67 -61.71 -26.77
N TYR A 9 -13.89 -60.98 -27.58
CA TYR A 9 -13.08 -59.80 -27.22
C TYR A 9 -11.77 -59.98 -26.44
N PHE A 10 -10.86 -60.75 -27.04
CA PHE A 10 -9.43 -60.48 -26.97
C PHE A 10 -9.06 -59.52 -28.12
N CYS A 11 -9.47 -58.25 -28.08
CA CYS A 11 -9.10 -57.25 -29.12
C CYS A 11 -9.41 -55.76 -28.83
N PHE A 12 -9.56 -55.30 -27.59
CA PHE A 12 -9.88 -53.88 -27.31
C PHE A 12 -9.14 -53.26 -26.11
N LEU A 13 -7.84 -53.54 -25.99
CA LEU A 13 -6.98 -52.86 -25.01
C LEU A 13 -5.80 -52.09 -25.62
N PHE A 14 -5.84 -51.79 -26.92
CA PHE A 14 -4.76 -51.06 -27.60
C PHE A 14 -5.23 -50.08 -28.71
N PRO A 15 -6.24 -49.22 -28.42
CA PRO A 15 -6.17 -47.85 -28.96
C PRO A 15 -6.61 -46.75 -27.98
N LEU A 16 -6.50 -46.95 -26.66
CA LEU A 16 -6.78 -45.89 -25.67
C LEU A 16 -5.51 -45.28 -25.03
N LEU A 17 -4.33 -45.80 -25.37
CA LEU A 17 -3.03 -45.33 -24.85
C LEU A 17 -2.22 -44.50 -25.87
N LEU A 18 -2.79 -44.21 -27.05
CA LEU A 18 -2.18 -43.39 -28.11
C LEU A 18 -2.82 -42.00 -28.28
N LEU A 19 -3.71 -41.60 -27.38
CA LEU A 19 -4.29 -40.24 -27.30
C LEU A 19 -3.64 -39.36 -26.21
N ILE A 20 -2.64 -39.86 -25.47
CA ILE A 20 -2.06 -39.16 -24.31
C ILE A 20 -0.80 -38.34 -24.66
N PHE A 21 -0.24 -38.45 -25.87
CA PHE A 21 0.89 -37.62 -26.31
C PHE A 21 0.68 -37.04 -27.71
N LEU A 22 -0.48 -36.42 -27.96
CA LEU A 22 -0.61 -35.58 -29.15
C LEU A 22 0.08 -34.22 -28.89
N PRO A 23 1.15 -33.86 -29.64
CA PRO A 23 1.76 -32.53 -29.62
C PRO A 23 0.79 -31.39 -30.03
N GLY A 24 -0.47 -31.72 -30.35
CA GLY A 24 -1.53 -30.76 -30.65
C GLY A 24 -1.98 -29.92 -29.45
N LYS A 25 -1.92 -30.43 -28.20
CA LYS A 25 -2.25 -29.59 -27.02
C LYS A 25 -1.26 -28.44 -26.84
N SER A 26 0.04 -28.67 -27.09
CA SER A 26 1.04 -27.61 -27.03
C SER A 26 0.92 -26.60 -28.18
N ALA A 27 0.54 -27.04 -29.38
CA ALA A 27 0.38 -26.13 -30.52
C ALA A 27 -0.86 -25.23 -30.37
N ALA A 28 -2.00 -25.81 -29.98
CA ALA A 28 -3.24 -25.06 -29.74
C ALA A 28 -3.09 -24.08 -28.56
N GLN A 29 -2.47 -24.52 -27.46
CA GLN A 29 -2.16 -23.64 -26.34
C GLN A 29 -1.23 -22.52 -26.77
N LYS A 30 -0.13 -22.82 -27.49
CA LYS A 30 0.78 -21.79 -27.98
C LYS A 30 0.08 -20.77 -28.90
N TYR A 31 -0.78 -21.23 -29.81
CA TYR A 31 -1.57 -20.34 -30.67
C TYR A 31 -2.52 -19.45 -29.87
N LEU A 32 -3.15 -20.01 -28.83
CA LEU A 32 -4.00 -19.25 -27.91
C LEU A 32 -3.19 -18.21 -27.12
N GLU A 33 -2.02 -18.60 -26.59
CA GLU A 33 -1.11 -17.70 -25.87
C GLU A 33 -0.60 -16.56 -26.78
N GLU A 34 -0.21 -16.87 -28.02
CA GLU A 34 0.19 -15.87 -29.02
C GLU A 34 -0.98 -14.95 -29.42
N GLY A 35 -2.19 -15.51 -29.56
CA GLY A 35 -3.41 -14.75 -29.85
C GLY A 35 -3.73 -13.74 -28.74
N VAL A 36 -3.74 -14.19 -27.48
CA VAL A 36 -3.98 -13.30 -26.32
C VAL A 36 -2.84 -12.28 -26.17
N ALA A 37 -1.59 -12.68 -26.39
CA ALA A 37 -0.45 -11.75 -26.38
C ALA A 37 -0.59 -10.63 -27.43
N ASN A 38 -0.99 -10.98 -28.65
CA ASN A 38 -1.22 -10.02 -29.73
C ASN A 38 -2.43 -9.12 -29.42
N LEU A 39 -3.47 -9.65 -28.80
CA LEU A 39 -4.64 -8.89 -28.35
C LEU A 39 -4.24 -7.86 -27.30
N ILE A 40 -3.47 -8.26 -26.28
CA ILE A 40 -2.91 -7.36 -25.27
C ILE A 40 -2.08 -6.27 -25.94
N LYS A 41 -1.12 -6.64 -26.79
CA LYS A 41 -0.23 -5.68 -27.45
C LYS A 41 -0.98 -4.67 -28.32
N SER A 42 -2.03 -5.09 -29.00
CA SER A 42 -2.82 -4.23 -29.89
C SER A 42 -3.75 -3.27 -29.15
N ASN A 43 -4.10 -3.59 -27.89
CA ASN A 43 -5.07 -2.81 -27.11
C ASN A 43 -4.44 -2.12 -25.88
N ALA A 44 -3.17 -2.37 -25.58
CA ALA A 44 -2.44 -1.72 -24.50
C ALA A 44 -2.37 -0.20 -24.72
N GLN A 45 -2.89 0.55 -23.74
CA GLN A 45 -2.79 2.00 -23.67
C GLN A 45 -1.64 2.38 -22.74
N TYR A 46 -0.59 2.96 -23.30
CA TYR A 46 0.61 3.35 -22.55
C TYR A 46 0.47 4.70 -21.83
N ASP A 47 -0.41 5.57 -22.32
CA ASP A 47 -0.83 6.78 -21.59
C ASP A 47 -2.05 6.45 -20.72
N TYR A 48 -1.78 5.74 -19.62
CA TYR A 48 -2.83 5.29 -18.70
C TYR A 48 -3.53 6.46 -18.00
N ASN A 49 -2.85 7.60 -17.81
CA ASN A 49 -3.46 8.79 -17.21
C ASN A 49 -4.50 9.40 -18.13
N SER A 50 -4.20 9.54 -19.43
CA SER A 50 -5.19 9.95 -20.42
C SER A 50 -6.35 8.96 -20.50
N PHE A 51 -6.07 7.66 -20.45
CA PHE A 51 -7.12 6.64 -20.43
C PHE A 51 -8.05 6.80 -19.21
N PHE A 52 -7.50 6.92 -18.00
CA PHE A 52 -8.28 7.13 -16.78
C PHE A 52 -9.11 8.41 -16.84
N LEU A 53 -8.56 9.50 -17.39
CA LEU A 53 -9.27 10.76 -17.49
C LEU A 53 -10.45 10.70 -18.47
N GLU A 54 -10.30 10.00 -19.60
CA GLU A 54 -11.42 9.74 -20.52
C GLU A 54 -12.49 8.86 -19.86
N LYS A 55 -12.10 7.83 -19.09
CA LYS A 55 -13.06 7.01 -18.35
C LYS A 55 -13.80 7.81 -17.28
N LEU A 56 -13.11 8.66 -16.53
CA LEU A 56 -13.73 9.55 -15.53
C LEU A 56 -14.67 10.59 -16.16
N LYS A 57 -14.44 10.98 -17.42
CA LYS A 57 -15.36 11.85 -18.16
C LYS A 57 -16.69 11.15 -18.43
N ASP A 58 -16.62 9.88 -18.82
CA ASP A 58 -17.79 9.11 -19.26
C ASP A 58 -18.53 8.40 -18.11
N HIS A 59 -17.90 8.26 -16.93
CA HIS A 59 -18.47 7.58 -15.76
C HIS A 59 -18.58 8.53 -14.56
N ARG A 60 -19.53 8.27 -13.65
CA ARG A 60 -19.67 9.07 -12.41
C ARG A 60 -18.49 8.88 -11.46
N VAL A 61 -18.00 7.65 -11.39
CA VAL A 61 -16.98 7.20 -10.45
C VAL A 61 -15.90 6.39 -11.17
N LEU A 62 -14.64 6.77 -10.99
CA LEU A 62 -13.49 5.93 -11.33
C LEU A 62 -12.98 5.25 -10.06
N MET A 63 -12.81 3.93 -10.07
CA MET A 63 -12.26 3.19 -8.94
C MET A 63 -10.88 2.64 -9.32
N LEU A 64 -9.85 2.95 -8.53
CA LEU A 64 -8.46 2.49 -8.72
C LEU A 64 -8.09 1.58 -7.55
N ALA A 65 -7.81 0.29 -7.81
CA ALA A 65 -7.67 -0.70 -6.76
C ALA A 65 -6.33 -0.60 -6.01
N ASP A 66 -6.35 -0.64 -4.68
CA ASP A 66 -5.17 -0.80 -3.84
C ASP A 66 -4.91 -2.31 -3.59
N ASN A 67 -3.94 -2.89 -4.30
CA ASN A 67 -3.57 -4.31 -4.17
C ASN A 67 -2.34 -4.55 -3.29
N GLY A 68 -1.85 -3.51 -2.61
CA GLY A 68 -0.61 -3.57 -1.83
C GLY A 68 -0.71 -3.01 -0.42
N HIS A 69 -1.69 -2.13 -0.15
CA HIS A 69 -1.87 -1.41 1.10
C HIS A 69 -0.57 -0.83 1.68
N GLY A 70 -0.31 0.45 1.39
CA GLY A 70 0.95 1.09 1.79
C GLY A 70 2.08 0.94 0.78
N GLU A 71 1.83 0.28 -0.35
CA GLU A 71 2.79 0.18 -1.45
C GLU A 71 2.73 1.42 -2.34
N THR A 72 3.88 2.05 -2.55
CA THR A 72 3.98 3.33 -3.27
C THR A 72 3.53 3.26 -4.71
N VAL A 73 3.66 2.10 -5.36
CA VAL A 73 3.35 1.94 -6.78
C VAL A 73 1.87 2.25 -7.08
N TYR A 74 0.95 1.85 -6.20
CA TYR A 74 -0.48 2.09 -6.35
C TYR A 74 -0.85 3.54 -6.01
N MET A 75 -0.26 4.09 -4.94
CA MET A 75 -0.45 5.49 -4.54
C MET A 75 0.10 6.46 -5.59
N LYS A 76 1.26 6.15 -6.18
CA LYS A 76 1.87 6.93 -7.25
C LYS A 76 0.96 7.01 -8.48
N THR A 77 0.29 5.91 -8.82
CA THR A 77 -0.68 5.90 -9.92
C THR A 77 -1.80 6.91 -9.68
N VAL A 78 -2.32 7.01 -8.45
CA VAL A 78 -3.34 8.00 -8.09
C VAL A 78 -2.77 9.42 -8.23
N THR A 79 -1.57 9.70 -7.71
CA THR A 79 -0.98 11.04 -7.78
C THR A 79 -0.60 11.45 -9.21
N ASP A 80 -0.09 10.51 -10.01
CA ASP A 80 0.22 10.73 -11.44
C ASP A 80 -1.06 11.11 -12.21
N PHE A 81 -2.15 10.38 -11.96
CA PHE A 81 -3.45 10.66 -12.54
C PHE A 81 -3.99 12.03 -12.14
N LEU A 82 -3.94 12.36 -10.85
CA LEU A 82 -4.41 13.65 -10.34
C LEU A 82 -3.58 14.82 -10.90
N ASN A 83 -2.26 14.67 -11.00
CA ASN A 83 -1.40 15.66 -11.63
C ASN A 83 -1.76 15.85 -13.11
N TYR A 84 -1.98 14.76 -13.86
CA TYR A 84 -2.40 14.82 -15.26
C TYR A 84 -3.77 15.49 -15.45
N TRP A 85 -4.71 15.24 -14.54
CA TRP A 85 -6.00 15.94 -14.51
C TRP A 85 -5.81 17.45 -14.32
N VAL A 86 -4.99 17.87 -13.35
CA VAL A 86 -4.68 19.29 -13.12
C VAL A 86 -3.95 19.92 -14.32
N ASP A 87 -2.96 19.22 -14.91
CA ASP A 87 -2.24 19.65 -16.13
C ASP A 87 -3.22 19.95 -17.27
N THR A 88 -4.18 19.05 -17.45
CA THR A 88 -5.17 19.15 -18.53
C THR A 88 -6.11 20.34 -18.31
N LEU A 89 -6.62 20.52 -17.09
CA LEU A 89 -7.46 21.67 -16.76
C LEU A 89 -6.70 23.00 -16.89
N GLU A 90 -5.46 23.06 -16.39
CA GLU A 90 -4.63 24.27 -16.47
C GLU A 90 -4.36 24.65 -17.93
N LYS A 91 -4.09 23.68 -18.79
CA LYS A 91 -3.91 23.89 -20.23
C LYS A 91 -5.16 24.46 -20.87
N ASP A 92 -6.33 23.87 -20.62
CA ASP A 92 -7.60 24.34 -21.17
C ASP A 92 -7.92 25.76 -20.72
N ILE A 93 -7.71 26.06 -19.44
CA ILE A 93 -7.87 27.40 -18.85
C ILE A 93 -6.97 28.41 -19.56
N LYS A 94 -5.67 28.11 -19.72
CA LYS A 94 -4.71 29.01 -20.39
C LYS A 94 -5.05 29.27 -21.86
N GLN A 95 -5.69 28.31 -22.52
CA GLN A 95 -6.13 28.41 -23.91
C GLN A 95 -7.52 29.07 -24.06
N GLY A 96 -8.21 29.33 -22.95
CA GLY A 96 -9.58 29.86 -22.97
C GLY A 96 -10.63 28.84 -23.42
N ASN A 97 -10.28 27.55 -23.43
CA ASN A 97 -11.19 26.47 -23.80
C ASN A 97 -12.14 26.16 -22.63
N ASN A 98 -13.37 25.78 -22.93
CA ASN A 98 -14.21 25.12 -21.95
C ASN A 98 -13.71 23.67 -21.83
N SER A 99 -13.17 23.33 -20.65
CA SER A 99 -12.73 21.96 -20.38
C SER A 99 -13.89 20.99 -20.55
N LYS A 100 -13.64 19.88 -21.26
CA LYS A 100 -14.57 18.74 -21.36
C LYS A 100 -14.50 17.82 -20.13
N TYR A 101 -13.59 18.10 -19.20
CA TYR A 101 -13.32 17.29 -18.02
C TYR A 101 -13.88 17.93 -16.75
N PRO A 102 -14.22 17.14 -15.73
CA PRO A 102 -14.79 17.66 -14.49
C PRO A 102 -13.83 18.63 -13.80
N ALA A 103 -14.34 19.82 -13.45
CA ALA A 103 -13.60 20.81 -12.66
C ALA A 103 -13.65 20.51 -11.15
N LYS A 104 -14.60 19.66 -10.70
CA LYS A 104 -14.73 19.25 -9.30
C LYS A 104 -14.48 17.75 -9.17
N LEU A 105 -13.50 17.40 -8.35
CA LEU A 105 -13.07 16.03 -8.13
C LEU A 105 -12.96 15.71 -6.64
N TYR A 106 -13.55 14.59 -6.25
CA TYR A 106 -13.37 13.98 -4.94
C TYR A 106 -12.42 12.79 -5.01
N LEU A 107 -11.39 12.76 -4.16
CA LEU A 107 -10.63 11.54 -3.87
C LEU A 107 -11.24 10.87 -2.65
N ILE A 108 -11.86 9.71 -2.85
CA ILE A 108 -12.46 8.91 -1.78
C ILE A 108 -11.45 7.86 -1.33
N LEU A 109 -11.06 7.92 -0.05
CA LEU A 109 -10.11 6.97 0.55
C LEU A 109 -10.84 5.95 1.42
N GLU A 110 -10.28 4.75 1.54
CA GLU A 110 -10.72 3.73 2.51
C GLU A 110 -10.29 4.14 3.92
N SER A 111 -10.92 5.21 4.41
CA SER A 111 -10.55 5.92 5.64
C SER A 111 -11.79 6.59 6.22
N ASP A 112 -11.74 6.87 7.53
CA ASP A 112 -12.77 7.67 8.20
C ASP A 112 -12.47 9.18 8.13
N SER A 113 -13.38 9.98 8.68
CA SER A 113 -13.25 11.43 8.69
C SER A 113 -12.14 11.96 9.60
N GLU A 114 -11.74 11.22 10.64
CA GLU A 114 -10.65 11.63 11.53
C GLU A 114 -9.31 11.50 10.79
N MET A 115 -9.08 10.37 10.13
CA MET A 115 -7.89 10.16 9.31
C MET A 115 -7.78 11.20 8.17
N VAL A 116 -8.90 11.56 7.53
CA VAL A 116 -8.88 12.63 6.52
C VAL A 116 -8.54 14.00 7.12
N ALA A 117 -9.01 14.30 8.34
CA ALA A 117 -8.63 15.52 9.03
C ALA A 117 -7.12 15.54 9.33
N ASP A 118 -6.53 14.41 9.67
CA ASP A 118 -5.09 14.24 9.93
C ASP A 118 -4.27 14.49 8.65
N ILE A 119 -4.73 13.95 7.51
CA ILE A 119 -4.15 14.23 6.19
C ILE A 119 -4.17 15.72 5.87
N TYR A 120 -5.29 16.41 6.10
CA TYR A 120 -5.38 17.85 5.86
C TYR A 120 -4.44 18.66 6.75
N ARG A 121 -4.33 18.33 8.04
CA ARG A 121 -3.36 18.99 8.94
C ARG A 121 -1.93 18.80 8.45
N PHE A 122 -1.59 17.60 7.98
CA PHE A 122 -0.28 17.35 7.37
C PHE A 122 -0.05 18.14 6.09
N ILE A 123 -1.05 18.23 5.20
CA ILE A 123 -0.96 19.04 3.97
C ILE A 123 -0.68 20.52 4.30
N GLU A 124 -1.31 21.05 5.34
CA GLU A 124 -1.14 22.42 5.81
C GLU A 124 0.22 22.65 6.47
N SER A 125 0.63 21.76 7.39
CA SER A 125 1.82 21.96 8.22
C SER A 125 3.11 21.44 7.59
N GLY A 126 3.01 20.43 6.73
CA GLY A 126 4.13 19.62 6.25
C GLY A 126 4.82 18.80 7.35
N ASN A 127 4.25 18.73 8.55
CA ASN A 127 4.84 18.05 9.70
C ASN A 127 4.32 16.61 9.80
N PRO A 128 5.18 15.57 9.63
CA PRO A 128 4.77 14.17 9.72
C PRO A 128 4.05 13.80 11.02
N TYR A 129 4.26 14.55 12.10
CA TYR A 129 3.53 14.40 13.36
C TYR A 129 2.01 14.48 13.21
N ASP A 130 1.53 15.26 12.24
CA ASP A 130 0.11 15.51 12.02
C ASP A 130 -0.57 14.40 11.21
N ALA A 131 0.21 13.66 10.42
CA ALA A 131 -0.23 12.51 9.63
C ALA A 131 -0.10 11.17 10.37
N VAL A 132 0.63 11.11 11.49
CA VAL A 132 0.90 9.87 12.21
C VAL A 132 0.13 9.86 13.53
N SER A 133 -0.87 8.99 13.63
CA SER A 133 -1.49 8.63 14.90
C SER A 133 -0.73 7.49 15.59
N PRO A 134 -0.60 7.48 16.93
CA PRO A 134 -0.06 6.34 17.66
C PRO A 134 -0.86 5.04 17.46
N THR A 135 -2.11 5.11 16.99
CA THR A 135 -2.89 3.94 16.57
C THR A 135 -2.43 3.37 15.23
N GLU A 136 -1.85 4.19 14.36
CA GLU A 136 -1.33 3.79 13.04
C GLU A 136 0.05 3.13 13.15
N PHE A 137 0.77 3.31 14.25
CA PHE A 137 2.01 2.58 14.54
C PHE A 137 1.85 1.05 14.55
N MET A 138 0.62 0.54 14.73
CA MET A 138 0.30 -0.88 14.63
C MET A 138 -0.22 -1.32 13.27
N GLY A 139 -0.68 -0.38 12.44
CA GLY A 139 -1.23 -0.71 11.14
C GLY A 139 -0.09 -1.12 10.23
N PHE A 140 0.07 -2.41 9.94
CA PHE A 140 1.12 -2.98 9.09
C PHE A 140 1.31 -2.30 7.72
N GLN A 141 0.40 -1.40 7.35
CA GLN A 141 0.26 -0.72 6.08
C GLN A 141 0.75 0.74 6.13
N PHE A 142 1.02 1.32 7.31
CA PHE A 142 1.46 2.71 7.40
C PHE A 142 2.98 2.86 7.17
N THR A 143 3.33 3.21 5.94
CA THR A 143 4.72 3.32 5.46
C THR A 143 5.11 4.77 5.17
N THR A 144 6.40 5.04 4.96
CA THR A 144 6.86 6.31 4.37
C THR A 144 6.24 6.62 3.02
N GLY A 145 5.78 5.59 2.29
CA GLY A 145 5.03 5.75 1.05
C GLY A 145 3.68 6.44 1.25
N MET A 146 3.01 6.22 2.38
CA MET A 146 1.78 6.96 2.73
C MET A 146 2.07 8.44 3.01
N ILE A 147 3.17 8.74 3.73
CA ILE A 147 3.59 10.12 3.99
C ILE A 147 3.94 10.84 2.69
N GLU A 148 4.67 10.18 1.79
CA GLU A 148 4.94 10.69 0.44
C GLU A 148 3.64 10.92 -0.34
N PHE A 149 2.69 9.97 -0.30
CA PHE A 149 1.40 10.13 -0.96
C PHE A 149 0.65 11.36 -0.46
N TYR A 150 0.55 11.57 0.87
CA TYR A 150 -0.10 12.76 1.43
C TYR A 150 0.64 14.05 1.06
N TYR A 151 1.97 14.00 0.96
CA TYR A 151 2.76 15.16 0.55
C TYR A 151 2.42 15.56 -0.89
N GLN A 152 2.33 14.57 -1.79
CA GLN A 152 1.92 14.79 -3.18
C GLN A 152 0.50 15.36 -3.28
N LEU A 153 -0.45 14.87 -2.47
CA LEU A 153 -1.79 15.45 -2.40
C LEU A 153 -1.74 16.93 -1.97
N GLY A 154 -0.84 17.29 -1.05
CA GLY A 154 -0.62 18.67 -0.65
C GLY A 154 -0.02 19.55 -1.75
N GLN A 155 0.88 19.02 -2.57
CA GLN A 155 1.42 19.73 -3.74
C GLN A 155 0.32 19.98 -4.78
N ILE A 156 -0.51 18.98 -5.06
CA ILE A 156 -1.67 19.09 -5.94
C ILE A 156 -2.63 20.17 -5.43
N HIS A 157 -2.91 20.18 -4.11
CA HIS A 157 -3.78 21.19 -3.50
C HIS A 157 -3.24 22.62 -3.70
N LYS A 158 -1.96 22.85 -3.37
CA LYS A 158 -1.30 24.16 -3.56
C LYS A 158 -1.31 24.61 -5.02
N ARG A 159 -1.12 23.67 -5.95
CA ARG A 159 -1.17 23.96 -7.39
C ARG A 159 -2.57 24.41 -7.83
N ILE A 160 -3.61 23.72 -7.37
CA ILE A 160 -5.01 24.10 -7.63
C ILE A 160 -5.35 25.47 -7.04
N GLU A 161 -4.89 25.78 -5.82
CA GLU A 161 -5.03 27.12 -5.25
C GLU A 161 -4.35 28.19 -6.11
N GLY A 162 -3.17 27.89 -6.65
CA GLY A 162 -2.46 28.75 -7.59
C GLY A 162 -3.27 29.04 -8.85
N ILE A 163 -3.85 28.00 -9.47
CA ILE A 163 -4.75 28.13 -10.63
C ILE A 163 -5.97 28.98 -10.27
N ASN A 164 -6.61 28.69 -9.13
CA ASN A 164 -7.85 29.33 -8.68
C ASN A 164 -7.69 30.83 -8.35
N LYS A 165 -6.47 31.28 -8.00
CA LYS A 165 -6.16 32.70 -7.82
C LYS A 165 -6.15 33.48 -9.14
N ALA A 166 -5.93 32.79 -10.26
CA ALA A 166 -5.81 33.41 -11.59
C ALA A 166 -7.12 33.40 -12.40
N ILE A 167 -8.20 32.79 -11.89
CA ILE A 167 -9.44 32.60 -12.63
C ILE A 167 -10.69 33.04 -11.85
N PRO A 168 -11.81 33.38 -12.55
CA PRO A 168 -13.07 33.71 -11.92
C PRO A 168 -13.63 32.56 -11.08
N GLU A 169 -14.40 32.91 -10.03
CA GLU A 169 -14.93 31.94 -9.06
C GLU A 169 -15.78 30.82 -9.70
N ASN A 170 -16.58 31.14 -10.71
CA ASN A 170 -17.42 30.18 -11.43
C ASN A 170 -16.65 29.22 -12.35
N LYS A 171 -15.34 29.37 -12.49
CA LYS A 171 -14.44 28.48 -13.24
C LYS A 171 -13.44 27.74 -12.35
N ARG A 172 -13.54 27.91 -11.03
CA ARG A 172 -12.58 27.33 -10.09
C ARG A 172 -12.59 25.80 -10.14
N VAL A 173 -11.39 25.26 -10.05
CA VAL A 173 -11.14 23.83 -9.89
C VAL A 173 -11.28 23.47 -8.41
N SER A 174 -12.00 22.40 -8.09
CA SER A 174 -12.18 21.92 -6.72
C SER A 174 -11.60 20.52 -6.59
N PHE A 175 -10.74 20.32 -5.61
CA PHE A 175 -10.23 19.01 -5.22
C PHE A 175 -10.40 18.81 -3.72
N ARG A 176 -11.05 17.70 -3.33
CA ARG A 176 -11.31 17.37 -1.94
C ARG A 176 -11.05 15.90 -1.66
N ILE A 177 -10.53 15.59 -0.48
CA ILE A 177 -10.34 14.24 0.03
C ILE A 177 -11.54 13.92 0.93
N PHE A 178 -12.10 12.72 0.80
CA PHE A 178 -13.25 12.28 1.58
C PHE A 178 -13.06 10.86 2.12
N GLY A 179 -13.33 10.69 3.41
CA GLY A 179 -13.26 9.41 4.11
C GLY A 179 -14.67 9.00 4.53
N PRO A 180 -15.34 8.08 3.82
CA PRO A 180 -16.73 7.73 4.07
C PRO A 180 -16.88 6.66 5.15
N GLU A 181 -15.79 6.11 5.71
CA GLU A 181 -15.86 5.04 6.70
C GLU A 181 -16.30 5.53 8.08
N LYS A 182 -16.80 4.61 8.91
CA LYS A 182 -17.14 4.89 10.30
C LYS A 182 -15.86 4.89 11.14
N VAL A 183 -15.74 5.86 12.06
CA VAL A 183 -14.82 5.75 13.20
C VAL A 183 -15.31 4.61 14.09
N LEU A 184 -14.51 3.54 14.21
CA LEU A 184 -14.91 2.32 14.92
C LEU A 184 -13.89 1.89 15.95
N ASP A 185 -14.39 1.57 17.14
CA ASP A 185 -13.65 0.78 18.12
C ASP A 185 -14.09 -0.69 18.03
N LEU A 186 -13.36 -1.46 17.22
CA LEU A 186 -13.61 -2.90 17.05
C LEU A 186 -13.23 -3.70 18.29
N SER A 187 -12.43 -3.15 19.22
CA SER A 187 -11.86 -3.90 20.34
C SER A 187 -12.92 -4.45 21.28
N ASN A 188 -14.06 -3.75 21.39
CA ASN A 188 -15.20 -4.13 22.23
C ASN A 188 -16.25 -5.01 21.52
N TRP A 189 -16.01 -5.41 20.27
CA TRP A 189 -16.97 -6.18 19.49
C TRP A 189 -16.65 -7.68 19.56
N ASN A 190 -17.69 -8.50 19.73
CA ASN A 190 -17.58 -9.94 19.54
C ASN A 190 -17.43 -10.28 18.04
N THR A 191 -17.02 -11.52 17.73
CA THR A 191 -16.81 -11.98 16.35
C THR A 191 -18.05 -11.78 15.47
N GLU A 192 -19.23 -12.17 15.97
CA GLU A 192 -20.49 -12.05 15.24
C GLU A 192 -20.78 -10.60 14.80
N LYS A 193 -20.64 -9.63 15.71
CA LYS A 193 -20.85 -8.22 15.39
C LYS A 193 -19.83 -7.70 14.37
N ARG A 194 -18.56 -8.12 14.47
CA ARG A 194 -17.52 -7.76 13.49
C ARG A 194 -17.87 -8.34 12.11
N ASP A 195 -18.24 -9.61 12.07
CA ASP A 195 -18.60 -10.30 10.85
C ASP A 195 -19.81 -9.65 10.18
N GLN A 196 -20.86 -9.31 10.95
CA GLN A 196 -22.03 -8.58 10.44
C GLN A 196 -21.66 -7.23 9.83
N TYR A 197 -20.78 -6.48 10.49
CA TYR A 197 -20.36 -5.18 10.01
C TYR A 197 -19.58 -5.29 8.68
N PHE A 198 -18.61 -6.18 8.58
CA PHE A 198 -17.83 -6.35 7.35
C PHE A 198 -18.62 -7.01 6.22
N LEU A 199 -19.56 -7.90 6.58
CA LEU A 199 -20.48 -8.54 5.64
C LEU A 199 -21.43 -7.54 5.00
N LYS A 200 -22.08 -6.68 5.80
CA LYS A 200 -23.19 -5.83 5.37
C LYS A 200 -22.92 -4.34 5.51
N GLU A 201 -22.66 -3.89 6.74
CA GLU A 201 -22.77 -2.47 7.08
C GLU A 201 -21.68 -1.59 6.50
N ARG A 202 -20.42 -2.07 6.43
CA ARG A 202 -19.27 -1.23 6.05
C ARG A 202 -19.46 -0.59 4.69
N ASP A 203 -19.66 -1.43 3.67
CA ASP A 203 -19.74 -0.97 2.28
C ASP A 203 -21.07 -0.28 1.97
N GLU A 204 -22.17 -0.69 2.60
CA GLU A 204 -23.47 0.00 2.50
C GLU A 204 -23.39 1.41 3.09
N TYR A 205 -22.78 1.56 4.27
CA TYR A 205 -22.58 2.86 4.89
C TYR A 205 -21.68 3.76 4.04
N SER A 206 -20.52 3.25 3.63
CA SER A 206 -19.55 4.03 2.86
C SER A 206 -20.11 4.44 1.50
N SER A 207 -20.80 3.54 0.78
CA SER A 207 -21.46 3.89 -0.49
C SER A 207 -22.54 4.95 -0.31
N LYS A 208 -23.39 4.84 0.72
CA LYS A 208 -24.41 5.87 1.00
C LYS A 208 -23.80 7.24 1.23
N LYS A 209 -22.69 7.33 1.97
CA LYS A 209 -21.97 8.61 2.18
C LYS A 209 -21.43 9.20 0.89
N VAL A 210 -20.89 8.36 0.00
CA VAL A 210 -20.41 8.79 -1.32
C VAL A 210 -21.58 9.23 -2.22
N ILE A 211 -22.70 8.52 -2.18
CA ILE A 211 -23.93 8.88 -2.90
C ILE A 211 -24.45 10.24 -2.43
N ASP A 212 -24.68 10.39 -1.12
CA ASP A 212 -25.17 11.64 -0.51
C ASP A 212 -24.27 12.85 -0.84
N LEU A 213 -22.96 12.62 -0.99
CA LEU A 213 -21.98 13.63 -1.38
C LEU A 213 -22.13 14.03 -2.85
N LEU A 214 -22.19 13.04 -3.74
CA LEU A 214 -22.24 13.28 -5.19
C LEU A 214 -23.60 13.79 -5.67
N GLU A 215 -24.71 13.44 -5.00
CA GLU A 215 -26.03 14.02 -5.28
C GLU A 215 -26.08 15.53 -4.94
N LYS A 216 -25.37 15.97 -3.90
CA LYS A 216 -25.28 17.38 -3.52
C LYS A 216 -24.44 18.21 -4.49
N GLU A 217 -23.53 17.58 -5.21
CA GLU A 217 -22.67 18.21 -6.22
C GLU A 217 -22.76 17.46 -7.56
N PRO A 218 -23.85 17.63 -8.33
CA PRO A 218 -24.08 16.88 -9.57
C PRO A 218 -23.00 17.09 -10.65
N ASP A 219 -22.23 18.16 -10.59
CA ASP A 219 -21.11 18.44 -11.50
C ASP A 219 -19.78 17.83 -11.05
N ALA A 220 -19.71 17.27 -9.84
CA ALA A 220 -18.53 16.59 -9.35
C ALA A 220 -18.41 15.16 -9.90
N ARG A 221 -17.18 14.66 -9.90
CA ARG A 221 -16.84 13.25 -10.11
C ARG A 221 -16.03 12.73 -8.93
N ALA A 222 -15.96 11.41 -8.80
CA ALA A 222 -15.19 10.77 -7.75
C ALA A 222 -14.13 9.81 -8.31
N VAL A 223 -12.98 9.78 -7.64
CA VAL A 223 -11.94 8.76 -7.77
C VAL A 223 -11.89 8.02 -6.45
N ILE A 224 -12.15 6.72 -6.45
CA ILE A 224 -12.12 5.88 -5.25
C ILE A 224 -10.82 5.08 -5.24
N PHE A 225 -10.05 5.19 -4.17
CA PHE A 225 -8.83 4.40 -3.95
C PHE A 225 -9.01 3.50 -2.72
N TYR A 226 -9.36 2.23 -2.97
CA TYR A 226 -9.83 1.23 -2.00
C TYR A 226 -9.20 -0.13 -2.31
N GLY A 227 -9.14 -1.02 -1.33
CA GLY A 227 -8.73 -2.41 -1.55
C GLY A 227 -9.53 -3.10 -2.65
N SER A 228 -8.87 -3.87 -3.52
CA SER A 228 -9.51 -4.49 -4.70
C SER A 228 -10.69 -5.42 -4.36
N GLY A 229 -10.72 -5.97 -3.15
CA GLY A 229 -11.84 -6.75 -2.63
C GLY A 229 -13.18 -6.01 -2.71
N HIS A 230 -13.16 -4.67 -2.60
CA HIS A 230 -14.36 -3.82 -2.63
C HIS A 230 -14.92 -3.56 -4.04
N PHE A 231 -14.26 -4.02 -5.10
CA PHE A 231 -14.59 -3.63 -6.48
C PHE A 231 -15.57 -4.59 -7.17
N SER A 232 -15.99 -5.65 -6.50
CA SER A 232 -16.87 -6.65 -7.09
C SER A 232 -18.33 -6.19 -7.15
N ILE A 233 -18.92 -6.15 -8.36
CA ILE A 233 -20.35 -5.83 -8.57
C ILE A 233 -21.25 -7.07 -8.47
N MET A 234 -20.74 -8.24 -8.91
CA MET A 234 -21.54 -9.47 -9.10
C MET A 234 -21.45 -10.46 -7.94
N LYS A 235 -20.51 -10.28 -7.03
CA LYS A 235 -20.26 -11.21 -5.93
C LYS A 235 -20.94 -10.72 -4.66
N GLU A 236 -21.91 -11.50 -4.19
CA GLU A 236 -22.42 -11.42 -2.83
C GLU A 236 -21.33 -11.84 -1.84
N LYS A 237 -21.19 -11.09 -0.75
CA LYS A 237 -20.47 -11.53 0.44
C LYS A 237 -21.37 -12.49 1.22
N LYS A 238 -20.82 -13.61 1.68
CA LYS A 238 -21.51 -14.61 2.51
C LYS A 238 -20.60 -15.08 3.62
N LEU A 239 -21.15 -15.25 4.82
CA LEU A 239 -20.48 -15.99 5.89
C LEU A 239 -20.69 -17.49 5.67
N GLU A 240 -19.70 -18.29 6.02
CA GLU A 240 -19.84 -19.75 6.01
C GLU A 240 -21.01 -20.15 6.92
N ASN A 241 -21.93 -20.96 6.40
CA ASN A 241 -23.13 -21.44 7.10
C ASN A 241 -24.17 -20.36 7.46
N SER A 242 -24.16 -19.19 6.80
CA SER A 242 -25.21 -18.18 6.94
C SER A 242 -25.98 -17.97 5.65
N ASN A 243 -27.29 -17.73 5.76
CA ASN A 243 -28.13 -17.27 4.65
C ASN A 243 -28.02 -15.76 4.42
N GLU A 244 -27.28 -15.07 5.27
CA GLU A 244 -27.13 -13.63 5.18
C GLU A 244 -26.13 -13.22 4.10
N GLN A 245 -26.46 -12.13 3.44
CA GLN A 245 -25.73 -11.62 2.29
C GLN A 245 -25.52 -10.12 2.45
N GLY A 246 -24.40 -9.65 1.92
CA GLY A 246 -24.14 -8.23 1.70
C GLY A 246 -23.38 -8.04 0.41
N TYR A 247 -23.18 -6.78 0.03
CA TYR A 247 -22.49 -6.44 -1.21
C TYR A 247 -21.25 -5.59 -0.93
N TYR A 248 -20.41 -5.46 -1.95
CA TYR A 248 -19.27 -4.56 -1.90
C TYR A 248 -19.67 -3.16 -2.36
N ILE A 249 -18.87 -2.14 -2.01
CA ILE A 249 -19.21 -0.73 -2.30
C ILE A 249 -19.50 -0.49 -3.78
N ALA A 250 -18.75 -1.16 -4.68
CA ALA A 250 -18.93 -1.06 -6.12
C ALA A 250 -20.34 -1.46 -6.59
N HIS A 251 -20.95 -2.47 -5.95
CA HIS A 251 -22.32 -2.87 -6.29
C HIS A 251 -23.32 -1.73 -6.03
N TYR A 252 -23.30 -1.17 -4.82
CA TYR A 252 -24.23 -0.10 -4.42
C TYR A 252 -24.05 1.16 -5.28
N LEU A 253 -22.79 1.56 -5.55
CA LEU A 253 -22.50 2.71 -6.40
C LEU A 253 -22.91 2.50 -7.85
N ASN A 254 -22.67 1.30 -8.40
CA ASN A 254 -23.06 0.97 -9.76
C ASN A 254 -24.58 1.00 -9.95
N GLU A 255 -25.33 0.38 -9.04
CA GLU A 255 -26.79 0.37 -9.11
C GLU A 255 -27.39 1.78 -9.04
N HIS A 256 -26.82 2.63 -8.18
CA HIS A 256 -27.31 4.00 -8.01
C HIS A 256 -26.97 4.91 -9.19
N PHE A 257 -25.73 4.86 -9.70
CA PHE A 257 -25.26 5.77 -10.75
C PHE A 257 -25.35 5.21 -12.18
N LYS A 258 -25.98 4.05 -12.41
CA LYS A 258 -26.04 3.40 -13.74
C LYS A 258 -26.52 4.32 -14.87
N ASP A 259 -27.47 5.21 -14.59
CA ASP A 259 -28.04 6.14 -15.57
C ASP A 259 -27.16 7.40 -15.77
N GLU A 260 -26.13 7.57 -14.95
CA GLU A 260 -25.10 8.63 -15.01
C GLU A 260 -23.73 8.09 -15.47
N GLY A 261 -23.73 6.99 -16.24
CA GLY A 261 -22.52 6.32 -16.71
C GLY A 261 -21.89 5.36 -15.70
N GLY A 262 -22.49 5.17 -14.52
CA GLY A 262 -22.09 4.14 -13.57
C GLY A 262 -20.69 4.34 -12.98
N ILE A 263 -20.03 3.21 -12.72
CA ILE A 263 -18.67 3.16 -12.20
C ILE A 263 -17.73 2.51 -13.23
N TYR A 264 -16.47 2.93 -13.24
CA TYR A 264 -15.41 2.26 -14.01
C TYR A 264 -14.32 1.78 -13.06
N ARG A 265 -14.02 0.48 -13.07
CA ARG A 265 -13.15 -0.18 -12.08
C ARG A 265 -11.86 -0.64 -12.75
N VAL A 266 -10.75 -0.18 -12.20
CA VAL A 266 -9.40 -0.52 -12.66
C VAL A 266 -8.70 -1.34 -11.59
N ASP A 267 -8.34 -2.57 -11.94
CA ASP A 267 -7.50 -3.41 -11.10
C ASP A 267 -6.03 -3.08 -11.35
N GLN A 268 -5.31 -2.66 -10.30
CA GLN A 268 -3.91 -2.24 -10.42
C GLN A 268 -2.98 -3.35 -9.97
N MET A 269 -1.97 -3.70 -10.74
CA MET A 269 -1.13 -4.84 -10.39
C MET A 269 0.34 -4.60 -10.70
N SER A 270 1.18 -4.67 -9.66
CA SER A 270 2.63 -4.64 -9.82
C SER A 270 3.14 -5.93 -10.45
N PHE A 271 3.99 -5.78 -11.46
CA PHE A 271 4.61 -6.86 -12.19
C PHE A 271 5.46 -7.78 -11.28
N ASP A 272 6.06 -7.21 -10.25
CA ASP A 272 6.92 -7.87 -9.26
C ASP A 272 6.19 -9.01 -8.54
N LYS A 273 4.87 -8.90 -8.40
CA LYS A 273 3.99 -9.89 -7.77
C LYS A 273 3.56 -11.02 -8.72
N LEU A 274 3.95 -10.94 -9.99
CA LEU A 274 3.45 -11.81 -11.06
C LEU A 274 4.52 -12.73 -11.63
N THR A 275 5.25 -13.40 -10.73
CA THR A 275 6.31 -14.35 -11.12
C THR A 275 5.80 -15.51 -12.00
N TRP A 276 4.50 -15.81 -11.95
CA TRP A 276 3.81 -16.86 -12.70
C TRP A 276 3.22 -16.43 -14.05
N LEU A 277 3.21 -15.13 -14.40
CA LEU A 277 2.59 -14.66 -15.63
C LEU A 277 3.37 -15.05 -16.89
N SER A 278 2.62 -15.24 -17.97
CA SER A 278 3.15 -15.57 -19.30
C SER A 278 4.18 -14.54 -19.79
N LYS A 279 5.12 -14.99 -20.63
CA LYS A 279 6.14 -14.12 -21.25
C LYS A 279 5.53 -12.94 -22.04
N ALA A 280 4.27 -13.04 -22.45
CA ALA A 280 3.59 -12.01 -23.23
C ALA A 280 3.54 -10.65 -22.51
N TYR A 281 3.26 -10.65 -21.20
CA TYR A 281 3.26 -9.41 -20.39
C TYR A 281 4.66 -8.81 -20.29
N ARG A 282 5.70 -9.66 -20.14
CA ARG A 282 7.11 -9.23 -20.05
C ARG A 282 7.62 -8.50 -21.31
N MET A 283 6.99 -8.70 -22.46
CA MET A 283 7.46 -8.13 -23.72
C MET A 283 7.18 -6.62 -23.85
N LEU A 284 6.31 -6.06 -23.01
CA LEU A 284 5.92 -4.65 -23.11
C LEU A 284 6.80 -3.71 -22.27
N ASP A 285 7.40 -4.22 -21.18
CA ASP A 285 8.41 -3.57 -20.33
C ASP A 285 8.11 -2.11 -19.93
N LYS A 286 6.82 -1.77 -19.85
CA LYS A 286 6.30 -0.43 -19.57
C LYS A 286 4.93 -0.54 -18.94
N ASN A 287 4.56 0.44 -18.11
CA ASN A 287 3.21 0.54 -17.58
C ASN A 287 2.20 0.66 -18.72
N TYR A 288 1.10 -0.07 -18.63
CA TYR A 288 -0.02 0.06 -19.56
C TYR A 288 -1.32 -0.41 -18.94
N VAL A 289 -2.42 0.15 -19.43
CA VAL A 289 -3.78 -0.27 -19.09
C VAL A 289 -4.46 -0.93 -20.28
N ILE A 290 -5.29 -1.94 -20.02
CA ILE A 290 -6.14 -2.60 -21.02
C ILE A 290 -7.58 -2.56 -20.53
N ASP A 291 -8.47 -2.11 -21.39
CA ASP A 291 -9.92 -2.25 -21.21
C ASP A 291 -10.28 -3.74 -21.40
N ASN A 292 -10.84 -4.38 -20.37
CA ASN A 292 -11.06 -5.82 -20.37
C ASN A 292 -12.21 -6.25 -21.29
N SER A 293 -13.01 -5.32 -21.82
CA SER A 293 -14.05 -5.62 -22.82
C SER A 293 -13.48 -6.30 -24.08
N VAL A 294 -12.20 -6.08 -24.41
CA VAL A 294 -11.54 -6.73 -25.55
C VAL A 294 -11.41 -8.25 -25.38
N PHE A 295 -11.56 -8.77 -24.16
CA PHE A 295 -11.53 -10.20 -23.85
C PHE A 295 -12.92 -10.84 -23.80
N GLU A 296 -14.00 -10.09 -24.02
CA GLU A 296 -15.35 -10.65 -24.02
C GLU A 296 -15.49 -11.73 -25.11
N GLY A 297 -15.91 -12.94 -24.69
CA GLY A 297 -16.01 -14.10 -25.58
C GLY A 297 -14.66 -14.71 -26.00
N VAL A 298 -13.53 -14.21 -25.49
CA VAL A 298 -12.20 -14.73 -25.76
C VAL A 298 -11.81 -15.74 -24.68
N ALA A 299 -11.39 -16.95 -25.09
CA ALA A 299 -10.83 -17.91 -24.16
C ALA A 299 -9.44 -17.43 -23.69
N VAL A 300 -9.28 -17.17 -22.39
CA VAL A 300 -8.02 -16.71 -21.81
C VAL A 300 -7.33 -17.89 -21.11
N PRO A 301 -6.08 -18.24 -21.45
CA PRO A 301 -5.34 -19.27 -20.74
C PRO A 301 -5.11 -18.89 -19.26
N ASN A 302 -5.05 -19.90 -18.38
CA ASN A 302 -4.89 -19.68 -16.92
C ASN A 302 -3.59 -18.96 -16.50
N ASN A 303 -2.59 -18.87 -17.38
CA ASN A 303 -1.34 -18.14 -17.15
C ASN A 303 -1.39 -16.67 -17.61
N PHE A 304 -2.55 -16.18 -18.03
CA PHE A 304 -2.80 -14.77 -18.30
C PHE A 304 -3.66 -14.16 -17.19
N PHE A 305 -3.37 -12.91 -16.85
CA PHE A 305 -4.20 -12.13 -15.94
C PHE A 305 -5.14 -11.26 -16.75
N VAL A 306 -6.43 -11.55 -16.63
CA VAL A 306 -7.51 -10.66 -17.03
C VAL A 306 -8.35 -10.48 -15.78
N SER A 307 -8.35 -9.27 -15.24
CA SER A 307 -9.13 -8.97 -14.05
C SER A 307 -10.62 -9.13 -14.32
N SER A 308 -11.41 -9.44 -13.30
CA SER A 308 -12.88 -9.38 -13.36
C SER A 308 -13.42 -7.94 -13.32
N GLN A 309 -12.53 -6.94 -13.20
CA GLN A 309 -12.88 -5.52 -13.27
C GLN A 309 -12.92 -5.03 -14.73
N ASP A 310 -13.31 -3.77 -14.93
CA ASP A 310 -13.51 -3.20 -16.27
C ASP A 310 -12.19 -2.96 -17.02
N ALA A 311 -11.10 -2.73 -16.28
CA ALA A 311 -9.75 -2.65 -16.84
C ALA A 311 -8.69 -3.31 -15.95
N SER A 312 -7.58 -3.70 -16.57
CA SER A 312 -6.37 -4.20 -15.91
C SER A 312 -5.23 -3.21 -16.14
N PHE A 313 -4.66 -2.64 -15.07
CA PHE A 313 -3.49 -1.78 -15.13
C PHE A 313 -2.24 -2.54 -14.63
N LEU A 314 -1.31 -2.78 -15.55
CA LEU A 314 -0.09 -3.53 -15.29
C LEU A 314 1.05 -2.53 -15.07
N ILE A 315 1.64 -2.58 -13.88
CA ILE A 315 2.66 -1.63 -13.43
C ILE A 315 4.02 -2.32 -13.39
N PHE A 316 4.93 -1.84 -14.23
CA PHE A 316 6.32 -2.28 -14.34
C PHE A 316 7.26 -1.41 -13.50
N ASP A 317 6.78 -0.26 -13.00
CA ASP A 317 7.49 0.49 -12.00
C ASP A 317 7.77 -0.40 -10.79
N ARG A 318 9.03 -0.36 -10.36
CA ARG A 318 9.50 -1.18 -9.25
C ARG A 318 8.80 -0.75 -7.98
N ASN A 319 8.33 -1.72 -7.23
CA ASN A 319 7.89 -1.45 -5.87
C ASN A 319 9.12 -1.26 -4.98
N ILE A 320 9.53 -0.01 -4.78
CA ILE A 320 10.51 0.29 -3.74
C ILE A 320 9.89 0.01 -2.39
N ARG A 321 10.65 -0.73 -1.57
CA ARG A 321 10.29 -1.07 -0.21
C ARG A 321 10.32 0.19 0.65
N MET A 322 9.19 0.88 0.72
CA MET A 322 8.96 1.86 1.76
C MET A 322 8.87 1.14 3.10
N LYS A 323 9.62 1.66 4.07
CA LYS A 323 9.65 1.06 5.40
C LYS A 323 8.38 1.44 6.13
N HIS A 324 7.87 0.48 6.89
CA HIS A 324 6.86 0.76 7.88
C HIS A 324 7.44 1.80 8.86
N ILE A 325 6.64 2.77 9.30
CA ILE A 325 7.16 3.89 10.11
C ILE A 325 7.88 3.43 11.39
N SER A 326 7.43 2.33 12.01
CA SER A 326 8.08 1.75 13.19
C SER A 326 9.45 1.11 12.92
N GLN A 327 9.88 1.00 11.67
CA GLN A 327 11.21 0.48 11.33
C GLN A 327 12.24 1.59 11.14
N ILE A 328 11.80 2.86 11.19
CA ILE A 328 12.65 4.01 10.89
C ILE A 328 12.99 4.69 12.21
N PRO A 329 14.25 4.65 12.67
CA PRO A 329 14.65 5.40 13.85
C PRO A 329 14.58 6.90 13.54
N SER A 330 13.62 7.59 14.16
CA SER A 330 13.38 9.04 13.98
C SER A 330 13.09 9.72 15.32
N GLU A 331 13.69 10.89 15.55
CA GLU A 331 13.37 11.74 16.70
C GLU A 331 11.92 12.21 16.67
N THR A 332 11.40 12.62 15.51
CA THR A 332 9.99 13.03 15.37
C THR A 332 9.03 11.94 15.80
N LEU A 333 9.33 10.68 15.45
CA LEU A 333 8.49 9.54 15.81
C LEU A 333 8.57 9.23 17.31
N ILE A 334 9.75 9.35 17.92
CA ILE A 334 9.90 9.26 19.38
C ILE A 334 9.06 10.34 20.06
N ASP A 335 9.22 11.60 19.63
CA ASP A 335 8.53 12.73 20.22
C ASP A 335 7.01 12.63 20.01
N CYS A 336 6.57 12.10 18.86
CA CYS A 336 5.16 11.75 18.59
C CYS A 336 4.60 10.77 19.61
N ILE A 337 5.28 9.65 19.81
CA ILE A 337 4.86 8.64 20.80
C ILE A 337 4.78 9.26 22.19
N LEU A 338 5.82 9.97 22.63
CA LEU A 338 5.92 10.46 24.01
C LEU A 338 4.97 11.63 24.29
N ASN A 339 4.74 12.51 23.33
CA ASN A 339 3.83 13.65 23.47
C ASN A 339 2.36 13.21 23.38
N LYS A 340 2.05 12.24 22.52
CA LYS A 340 0.70 11.67 22.40
C LYS A 340 0.43 10.55 23.41
N ALA A 341 1.41 10.16 24.24
CA ALA A 341 1.28 9.06 25.19
C ALA A 341 0.07 9.19 26.14
N GLY A 342 -0.42 10.41 26.35
CA GLY A 342 -1.63 10.64 27.14
C GLY A 342 -2.91 10.02 26.60
N MET A 343 -2.98 9.67 25.32
CA MET A 343 -4.12 8.93 24.77
C MET A 343 -4.19 7.49 25.32
N PHE A 344 -3.07 6.94 25.78
CA PHE A 344 -3.01 5.59 26.37
C PHE A 344 -3.45 5.57 27.84
N TYR A 345 -3.80 6.71 28.44
CA TYR A 345 -4.26 6.74 29.83
C TYR A 345 -5.66 6.13 29.99
N ASN A 346 -6.47 6.07 28.93
CA ASN A 346 -7.75 5.36 28.94
C ASN A 346 -7.56 3.86 28.65
N MET A 347 -7.12 3.13 29.69
CA MET A 347 -6.76 1.71 29.64
C MET A 347 -7.93 0.72 29.50
N ASN A 348 -9.15 1.23 29.40
CA ASN A 348 -10.34 0.40 29.21
C ASN A 348 -10.50 -0.12 27.77
N SER A 349 -9.82 0.48 26.80
CA SER A 349 -9.81 0.00 25.41
C SER A 349 -8.62 -0.95 25.17
N ASP A 350 -8.92 -2.16 24.70
CA ASP A 350 -7.89 -3.12 24.28
C ASP A 350 -7.06 -2.62 23.10
N LEU A 351 -7.64 -1.77 22.25
CA LEU A 351 -6.94 -1.10 21.15
C LEU A 351 -5.81 -0.21 21.67
N HIS A 352 -6.10 0.64 22.66
CA HIS A 352 -5.09 1.53 23.25
C HIS A 352 -3.98 0.74 23.94
N ARG A 353 -4.30 -0.39 24.60
CA ARG A 353 -3.28 -1.27 25.22
C ARG A 353 -2.33 -1.89 24.20
N GLY A 354 -2.86 -2.44 23.11
CA GLY A 354 -2.04 -3.02 22.03
C GLY A 354 -1.12 -1.99 21.39
N ASN A 355 -1.66 -0.80 21.10
CA ASN A 355 -0.91 0.29 20.49
C ASN A 355 0.22 0.80 21.40
N LEU A 356 -0.03 0.96 22.70
CA LEU A 356 0.99 1.36 23.66
C LEU A 356 2.17 0.36 23.67
N PHE A 357 1.90 -0.94 23.69
CA PHE A 357 2.97 -1.94 23.69
C PHE A 357 3.87 -1.82 22.46
N THR A 358 3.29 -1.59 21.28
CA THR A 358 4.04 -1.39 20.04
C THR A 358 4.88 -0.11 20.08
N CYS A 359 4.32 0.99 20.57
CA CYS A 359 5.03 2.25 20.76
C CYS A 359 6.22 2.09 21.73
N LEU A 360 6.02 1.44 22.87
CA LEU A 360 7.09 1.19 23.83
C LEU A 360 8.14 0.22 23.28
N TYR A 361 7.72 -0.77 22.50
CA TYR A 361 8.64 -1.65 21.79
C TYR A 361 9.53 -0.83 20.84
N TYR A 362 8.95 0.05 20.01
CA TYR A 362 9.71 0.96 19.16
C TYR A 362 10.71 1.83 19.95
N LEU A 363 10.30 2.41 21.09
CA LEU A 363 11.21 3.19 21.95
C LEU A 363 12.35 2.33 22.50
N SER A 364 12.06 1.09 22.91
CA SER A 364 13.06 0.09 23.30
C SER A 364 14.01 -0.23 22.15
N GLU A 365 13.48 -0.42 20.94
CA GLU A 365 14.27 -0.74 19.75
C GLU A 365 15.28 0.36 19.42
N VAL A 366 14.81 1.61 19.44
CA VAL A 366 15.59 2.78 19.02
C VAL A 366 16.54 3.28 20.11
N SER A 367 16.19 3.09 21.38
CA SER A 367 17.08 3.42 22.50
C SER A 367 18.14 2.35 22.76
N GLY A 368 17.88 1.12 22.34
CA GLY A 368 18.67 -0.06 22.75
C GLY A 368 18.52 -0.39 24.23
N ARG A 369 17.46 0.08 24.89
CA ARG A 369 17.14 -0.22 26.30
C ARG A 369 16.04 -1.27 26.35
N GLU A 370 16.14 -2.23 27.25
CA GLU A 370 15.04 -3.16 27.49
C GLU A 370 13.86 -2.43 28.15
N MET A 371 12.65 -2.71 27.66
CA MET A 371 11.43 -2.28 28.34
C MET A 371 11.22 -3.14 29.58
N GLU A 372 11.00 -2.52 30.74
CA GLU A 372 10.66 -3.27 31.95
C GLU A 372 9.33 -3.99 31.79
N VAL A 373 9.19 -5.17 32.40
CA VAL A 373 7.92 -5.89 32.40
C VAL A 373 7.00 -5.24 33.44
N PHE A 374 5.91 -4.64 32.98
CA PHE A 374 4.86 -4.09 33.85
C PHE A 374 3.47 -4.50 33.37
N MET A 375 2.48 -4.39 34.26
CA MET A 375 1.10 -4.73 33.96
C MET A 375 0.44 -3.59 33.19
N LEU A 376 0.07 -3.80 31.92
CA LEU A 376 -0.64 -2.81 31.09
C LEU A 376 -2.00 -2.37 31.66
N LYS A 377 -2.55 -3.07 32.66
CA LYS A 377 -3.79 -2.68 33.35
C LYS A 377 -3.54 -1.75 34.54
N ASP A 378 -2.30 -1.62 34.99
CA ASP A 378 -1.91 -0.72 36.07
C ASP A 378 -1.51 0.63 35.47
N SER A 379 -2.42 1.60 35.54
CA SER A 379 -2.19 2.94 35.00
C SER A 379 -0.99 3.63 35.67
N ALA A 380 -0.75 3.42 36.96
CA ALA A 380 0.38 4.02 37.65
C ALA A 380 1.72 3.43 37.15
N ALA A 381 1.77 2.12 36.91
CA ALA A 381 2.94 1.48 36.33
C ALA A 381 3.24 1.99 34.91
N VAL A 382 2.19 2.16 34.09
CA VAL A 382 2.34 2.70 32.72
C VAL A 382 2.84 4.13 32.72
N MET A 383 2.28 4.97 33.59
CA MET A 383 2.73 6.36 33.76
C MET A 383 4.20 6.39 34.18
N GLY A 384 4.58 5.57 35.16
CA GLY A 384 5.95 5.46 35.63
C GLY A 384 6.91 5.06 34.51
N GLU A 385 6.53 4.12 33.65
CA GLU A 385 7.34 3.73 32.50
C GLU A 385 7.45 4.84 31.45
N LEU A 386 6.34 5.50 31.10
CA LEU A 386 6.35 6.63 30.18
C LEU A 386 7.21 7.80 30.68
N ASP A 387 7.22 8.06 31.98
CA ASP A 387 8.07 9.09 32.59
C ASP A 387 9.56 8.73 32.51
N LYS A 388 9.92 7.44 32.64
CA LYS A 388 11.30 6.99 32.38
C LYS A 388 11.69 7.22 30.91
N TRP A 389 10.78 6.98 29.96
CA TRP A 389 11.05 7.22 28.54
C TRP A 389 11.17 8.71 28.22
N LYS A 390 10.34 9.57 28.80
CA LYS A 390 10.48 11.03 28.70
C LYS A 390 11.81 11.51 29.25
N LYS A 391 12.21 11.00 30.42
CA LYS A 391 13.52 11.30 31.02
C LYS A 391 14.68 10.81 30.15
N TRP A 392 14.57 9.60 29.60
CA TRP A 392 15.56 9.11 28.64
C TRP A 392 15.69 10.06 27.45
N ARG A 393 14.56 10.43 26.84
CA ARG A 393 14.54 11.33 25.68
C ARG A 393 15.15 12.69 26.01
N SER A 394 14.91 13.25 27.20
CA SER A 394 15.55 14.51 27.62
C SER A 394 17.06 14.40 27.81
N ASP A 395 17.55 13.23 28.24
CA ASP A 395 18.97 12.98 28.46
C ASP A 395 19.71 12.57 27.16
N TRP A 396 18.98 12.02 26.19
CA TRP A 396 19.50 11.46 24.96
C TRP A 396 19.74 12.53 23.89
N LYS A 397 20.98 12.58 23.38
CA LYS A 397 21.47 13.66 22.49
C LYS A 397 22.00 13.16 21.14
N ALA A 398 21.83 11.88 20.81
CA ALA A 398 22.31 11.36 19.53
C ALA A 398 21.36 11.77 18.41
N ASN A 399 21.91 12.01 17.22
CA ASN A 399 21.14 12.30 16.02
C ASN A 399 20.83 10.98 15.30
N MET A 400 19.59 10.75 14.87
CA MET A 400 19.24 9.46 14.24
C MET A 400 19.93 9.24 12.90
N ALA A 401 20.27 10.29 12.16
CA ALA A 401 21.03 10.13 10.93
C ALA A 401 22.43 9.55 11.22
N ASP A 402 23.08 9.94 12.33
CA ASP A 402 24.34 9.34 12.76
C ASP A 402 24.16 7.87 13.15
N VAL A 403 23.10 7.56 13.90
CA VAL A 403 22.76 6.19 14.34
C VAL A 403 22.54 5.26 13.14
N ILE A 404 21.80 5.73 12.12
CA ILE A 404 21.58 5.02 10.86
C ILE A 404 22.89 4.86 10.10
N TYR A 405 23.62 5.96 9.89
CA TYR A 405 24.86 5.98 9.09
C TYR A 405 25.92 5.03 9.67
N ASN A 406 26.07 5.02 11.00
CA ASN A 406 26.98 4.13 11.70
C ASN A 406 26.41 2.71 11.91
N GLN A 407 25.15 2.47 11.52
CA GLN A 407 24.42 1.22 11.68
C GLN A 407 24.42 0.70 13.13
N GLU A 408 24.37 1.62 14.10
CA GLU A 408 24.56 1.31 15.52
C GLU A 408 23.49 0.36 16.06
N LEU A 409 22.23 0.57 15.67
CA LEU A 409 21.12 -0.26 16.13
C LEU A 409 21.23 -1.69 15.62
N ILE A 410 21.55 -1.86 14.33
CA ILE A 410 21.69 -3.19 13.73
C ILE A 410 22.87 -3.93 14.36
N LYS A 411 24.00 -3.24 14.59
CA LYS A 411 25.17 -3.82 15.27
C LYS A 411 24.84 -4.27 16.70
N LYS A 412 24.23 -3.40 17.50
CA LYS A 412 23.78 -3.74 18.86
C LYS A 412 22.85 -4.95 18.87
N ARG A 413 21.98 -5.07 17.87
CA ARG A 413 21.09 -6.23 17.75
C ARG A 413 21.81 -7.52 17.41
N ILE A 414 22.74 -7.46 16.47
CA ILE A 414 23.59 -8.61 16.15
C ILE A 414 24.36 -9.07 17.40
N ASP A 415 24.88 -8.14 18.19
CA ASP A 415 25.64 -8.45 19.41
C ASP A 415 24.76 -9.03 20.53
N PHE A 416 23.53 -8.51 20.71
CA PHE A 416 22.55 -9.09 21.62
C PHE A 416 22.16 -10.51 21.19
N LEU A 417 21.91 -10.71 19.89
CA LEU A 417 21.59 -12.04 19.35
C LEU A 417 22.73 -13.03 19.61
N ALA A 418 23.98 -12.59 19.43
CA ALA A 418 25.16 -13.41 19.66
C ALA A 418 25.36 -13.78 21.15
N SER A 419 24.80 -13.01 22.08
CA SER A 419 24.93 -13.26 23.53
C SER A 419 23.66 -13.85 24.17
N SER A 420 22.58 -13.98 23.40
CA SER A 420 21.29 -14.46 23.90
C SER A 420 21.24 -15.97 24.09
N LYS A 421 20.62 -16.41 25.18
CA LYS A 421 20.28 -17.83 25.37
C LYS A 421 18.96 -18.15 24.64
N PRO A 422 18.84 -19.33 23.99
CA PRO A 422 17.57 -19.76 23.42
C PRO A 422 16.45 -19.91 24.46
N PRO A 423 15.17 -19.67 24.10
CA PRO A 423 14.72 -19.21 22.80
C PRO A 423 14.79 -17.68 22.65
N VAL A 424 15.32 -17.21 21.52
CA VAL A 424 15.22 -15.79 21.13
C VAL A 424 13.82 -15.56 20.54
N SER A 425 13.21 -14.43 20.87
CA SER A 425 11.89 -14.05 20.32
C SER A 425 11.90 -14.11 18.79
N GLN A 426 10.91 -14.79 18.21
CA GLN A 426 10.73 -14.80 16.75
C GLN A 426 10.51 -13.40 16.18
N ARG A 427 9.88 -12.51 16.96
CA ARG A 427 9.73 -11.11 16.58
C ARG A 427 11.07 -10.41 16.42
N TYR A 428 12.01 -10.65 17.34
CA TYR A 428 13.35 -10.09 17.27
C TYR A 428 14.11 -10.53 16.00
N ILE A 429 14.03 -11.81 15.67
CA ILE A 429 14.62 -12.37 14.44
C ILE A 429 13.94 -11.79 13.20
N TYR A 430 12.62 -11.66 13.24
CA TYR A 430 11.85 -11.00 12.19
C TYR A 430 12.34 -9.57 11.98
N ASP A 431 12.40 -8.75 13.02
CA ASP A 431 12.82 -7.35 12.91
C ASP A 431 14.25 -7.23 12.36
N LEU A 432 15.19 -8.06 12.84
CA LEU A 432 16.55 -8.09 12.31
C LEU A 432 16.61 -8.54 10.85
N SER A 433 15.75 -9.47 10.43
CA SER A 433 15.60 -9.87 9.02
C SER A 433 15.09 -8.71 8.15
N GLN A 434 14.15 -7.92 8.68
CA GLN A 434 13.61 -6.77 7.97
C GLN A 434 14.67 -5.66 7.82
N MET A 435 15.44 -5.39 8.87
CA MET A 435 16.53 -4.40 8.91
C MET A 435 17.69 -4.76 7.98
N THR A 436 18.09 -6.04 7.93
CA THR A 436 19.26 -6.50 7.15
C THR A 436 18.93 -6.97 5.73
N MET A 437 17.65 -6.91 5.33
CA MET A 437 17.13 -7.48 4.07
C MET A 437 17.45 -8.97 3.90
N ALA A 438 17.67 -9.70 5.00
CA ALA A 438 18.18 -11.06 4.98
C ALA A 438 17.16 -12.02 5.60
N SER A 439 16.63 -12.95 4.79
CA SER A 439 15.66 -13.95 5.24
C SER A 439 16.35 -15.17 5.87
N ILE A 440 16.07 -15.47 7.15
CA ILE A 440 16.51 -16.71 7.84
C ILE A 440 15.31 -17.65 8.16
N TRP A 441 14.15 -17.41 7.55
CA TRP A 441 12.87 -18.01 7.92
C TRP A 441 12.85 -19.55 8.02
N ASN A 442 13.75 -20.25 7.31
CA ASN A 442 13.85 -21.71 7.33
C ASN A 442 14.94 -22.28 8.26
N LYS A 443 15.56 -21.48 9.13
CA LYS A 443 16.64 -21.95 10.03
C LYS A 443 16.34 -21.72 11.51
N ASN A 444 15.12 -22.05 11.94
CA ASN A 444 14.71 -21.97 13.34
C ASN A 444 15.65 -22.77 14.27
N GLU A 445 16.31 -23.80 13.74
CA GLU A 445 17.25 -24.68 14.45
C GLU A 445 18.67 -24.11 14.65
N LEU A 446 19.02 -22.98 14.02
CA LEU A 446 20.35 -22.40 14.24
C LEU A 446 20.47 -21.79 15.64
N ALA A 447 21.60 -22.07 16.29
CA ALA A 447 22.02 -21.39 17.50
C ALA A 447 22.10 -19.86 17.27
N PRO A 448 21.77 -19.01 18.27
CA PRO A 448 21.75 -17.55 18.15
C PRO A 448 23.05 -16.97 17.59
N GLU A 449 24.21 -17.51 17.97
CA GLU A 449 25.54 -17.08 17.52
C GLU A 449 25.69 -17.23 16.00
N ARG A 450 25.25 -18.37 15.43
CA ARG A 450 25.28 -18.60 13.98
C ARG A 450 24.32 -17.69 13.21
N LYS A 451 23.18 -17.36 13.81
CA LYS A 451 22.25 -16.38 13.22
C LYS A 451 22.89 -14.97 13.23
N ALA A 452 23.54 -14.58 14.32
CA ALA A 452 24.27 -13.32 14.42
C ALA A 452 25.41 -13.21 13.41
N GLU A 453 26.23 -14.26 13.23
CA GLU A 453 27.28 -14.31 12.20
C GLU A 453 26.73 -14.11 10.79
N TYR A 454 25.58 -14.73 10.49
CA TYR A 454 24.92 -14.55 9.20
C TYR A 454 24.48 -13.10 8.99
N TYR A 455 23.80 -12.50 9.97
CA TYR A 455 23.37 -11.10 9.87
C TYR A 455 24.55 -10.14 9.78
N LYS A 456 25.65 -10.41 10.49
CA LYS A 456 26.90 -9.64 10.37
C LYS A 456 27.50 -9.72 8.97
N LYS A 457 27.47 -10.89 8.34
CA LYS A 457 27.89 -11.06 6.95
C LYS A 457 27.00 -10.26 5.99
N CYS A 458 25.67 -10.33 6.16
CA CYS A 458 24.73 -9.54 5.36
C CYS A 458 24.97 -8.04 5.53
N LEU A 459 25.13 -7.57 6.77
CA LEU A 459 25.42 -6.17 7.07
C LEU A 459 26.69 -5.70 6.35
N ASN A 460 27.76 -6.49 6.39
CA ASN A 460 29.01 -6.14 5.71
C ASN A 460 28.87 -6.13 4.18
N GLN A 461 28.04 -7.01 3.62
CA GLN A 461 27.83 -7.13 2.17
C GLN A 461 26.92 -6.03 1.62
N TYR A 462 25.91 -5.60 2.39
CA TYR A 462 24.84 -4.71 1.93
C TYR A 462 24.75 -3.39 2.70
N SER A 463 25.79 -3.02 3.47
CA SER A 463 25.77 -1.84 4.35
C SER A 463 25.40 -0.56 3.63
N ARG A 464 26.05 -0.29 2.49
CA ARG A 464 25.87 0.97 1.76
C ARG A 464 24.45 1.13 1.20
N PRO A 465 23.88 0.17 0.44
CA PRO A 465 22.48 0.24 0.02
C PRO A 465 21.50 0.41 1.20
N MET A 466 21.71 -0.29 2.31
CA MET A 466 20.88 -0.18 3.51
C MET A 466 20.92 1.22 4.12
N ILE A 467 22.12 1.80 4.27
CA ILE A 467 22.30 3.16 4.79
C ILE A 467 21.58 4.17 3.90
N ILE A 468 21.74 4.07 2.58
CA ILE A 468 21.09 4.99 1.63
C ILE A 468 19.56 4.87 1.75
N GLU A 469 19.03 3.65 1.74
CA GLU A 469 17.59 3.39 1.88
C GLU A 469 17.04 3.94 3.21
N ASP A 470 17.70 3.66 4.33
CA ASP A 470 17.29 4.12 5.66
C ASP A 470 17.31 5.65 5.77
N LEU A 471 18.34 6.30 5.23
CA LEU A 471 18.43 7.76 5.25
C LEU A 471 17.33 8.40 4.40
N ILE A 472 17.00 7.84 3.22
CA ILE A 472 15.89 8.33 2.39
C ILE A 472 14.55 8.17 3.10
N ASN A 473 14.31 7.02 3.74
CA ASN A 473 13.11 6.81 4.54
C ASN A 473 13.06 7.79 5.74
N LEU A 474 14.19 8.05 6.39
CA LEU A 474 14.29 9.04 7.47
C LEU A 474 13.89 10.45 7.00
N LEU A 475 14.25 10.86 5.79
CA LEU A 475 13.90 12.20 5.27
C LEU A 475 12.40 12.51 5.34
N TRP A 476 11.54 11.50 5.17
CA TRP A 476 10.08 11.67 5.22
C TRP A 476 9.52 11.90 6.63
N VAL A 477 10.24 11.47 7.66
CA VAL A 477 9.77 11.50 9.06
C VAL A 477 10.71 12.22 10.02
N ALA A 478 11.77 12.87 9.52
CA ALA A 478 12.81 13.51 10.32
C ALA A 478 12.48 14.96 10.70
N THR A 479 13.07 15.41 11.81
CA THR A 479 13.20 16.83 12.13
C THR A 479 14.10 17.54 11.12
N LYS A 480 14.03 18.88 11.04
CA LYS A 480 14.91 19.66 10.15
C LYS A 480 16.40 19.36 10.36
N ALA A 481 16.83 19.17 11.62
CA ALA A 481 18.22 18.88 11.95
C ALA A 481 18.65 17.49 11.45
N GLU A 482 17.83 16.45 11.69
CA GLU A 482 18.05 15.11 11.16
C GLU A 482 18.04 15.09 9.63
N LYS A 483 17.11 15.81 8.98
CA LYS A 483 17.06 15.90 7.51
C LYS A 483 18.36 16.46 6.94
N ASN A 484 18.84 17.58 7.48
CA ASN A 484 20.10 18.18 7.03
C ASN A 484 21.26 17.19 7.15
N LYS A 485 21.33 16.45 8.27
CA LYS A 485 22.38 15.47 8.51
C LYS A 485 22.28 14.25 7.58
N ALA A 486 21.06 13.74 7.38
CA ALA A 486 20.80 12.66 6.44
C ALA A 486 21.18 13.05 5.01
N VAL A 487 20.87 14.28 4.58
CA VAL A 487 21.29 14.81 3.26
C VAL A 487 22.82 14.91 3.13
N GLU A 488 23.54 15.32 4.18
CA GLU A 488 25.02 15.30 4.18
C GLU A 488 25.56 13.88 3.91
N TYR A 489 25.01 12.88 4.60
CA TYR A 489 25.41 11.49 4.42
C TYR A 489 25.00 10.94 3.05
N LEU A 490 23.81 11.24 2.58
CA LEU A 490 23.37 10.84 1.24
C LEU A 490 24.27 11.45 0.16
N LYS A 491 24.66 12.73 0.27
CA LYS A 491 25.64 13.36 -0.63
C LYS A 491 26.98 12.62 -0.62
N LYS A 492 27.48 12.28 0.57
CA LYS A 492 28.72 11.53 0.74
C LYS A 492 28.65 10.15 0.09
N GLU A 493 27.57 9.41 0.31
CA GLU A 493 27.43 8.03 -0.16
C GLU A 493 27.05 7.91 -1.63
N THR A 494 26.46 8.93 -2.23
CA THR A 494 25.87 8.83 -3.59
C THR A 494 26.45 9.82 -4.60
N SER A 495 27.17 10.84 -4.14
CA SER A 495 27.60 12.01 -4.93
C SER A 495 26.46 12.79 -5.58
N GLN A 496 25.20 12.52 -5.21
CA GLN A 496 24.04 13.28 -5.68
C GLN A 496 23.76 14.47 -4.76
N ASN A 497 23.08 15.49 -5.27
CA ASN A 497 22.69 16.67 -4.52
C ASN A 497 21.27 17.09 -4.90
N PHE A 498 20.29 16.60 -4.14
CA PHE A 498 18.90 16.99 -4.28
C PHE A 498 18.46 17.90 -3.14
N GLU A 499 17.51 18.79 -3.42
CA GLU A 499 17.03 19.79 -2.49
C GLU A 499 15.87 19.29 -1.61
N ASN A 500 15.12 18.29 -2.08
CA ASN A 500 13.92 17.78 -1.42
C ASN A 500 13.89 16.25 -1.33
N GLU A 501 12.99 15.74 -0.52
CA GLU A 501 12.83 14.32 -0.19
C GLU A 501 12.31 13.48 -1.37
N GLU A 502 11.47 14.09 -2.21
CA GLU A 502 10.90 13.46 -3.40
C GLU A 502 11.97 13.13 -4.44
N ASP A 503 12.88 14.06 -4.71
CA ASP A 503 13.98 13.88 -5.66
C ASP A 503 14.93 12.75 -5.21
N TRP A 504 15.24 12.68 -3.91
CA TRP A 504 16.01 11.57 -3.34
C TRP A 504 15.31 10.23 -3.54
N THR A 505 14.00 10.19 -3.28
CA THR A 505 13.16 8.99 -3.42
C THR A 505 13.08 8.56 -4.90
N THR A 506 12.88 9.51 -5.81
CA THR A 506 12.85 9.29 -7.26
C THR A 506 14.18 8.81 -7.81
N TRP A 507 15.29 9.39 -7.34
CA TRP A 507 16.62 8.90 -7.71
C TRP A 507 16.84 7.46 -7.23
N TRP A 508 16.48 7.15 -5.99
CA TRP A 508 16.63 5.80 -5.43
C TRP A 508 15.84 4.76 -6.22
N ARG A 509 14.59 5.07 -6.60
CA ARG A 509 13.72 4.30 -7.52
C ARG A 509 14.40 3.90 -8.82
N ASN A 510 15.24 4.79 -9.36
CA ASN A 510 15.90 4.60 -10.63
C ASN A 510 17.35 4.10 -10.50
N SER A 511 17.88 4.02 -9.28
CA SER A 511 19.27 3.69 -9.02
C SER A 511 19.57 2.19 -9.18
N GLU A 512 20.81 1.86 -9.54
CA GLU A 512 21.27 0.47 -9.57
C GLU A 512 21.36 -0.18 -8.19
N TYR A 513 21.44 0.61 -7.11
CA TYR A 513 21.45 0.10 -5.74
C TYR A 513 20.12 -0.55 -5.33
N CYS A 514 19.04 -0.21 -6.05
CA CYS A 514 17.72 -0.83 -5.89
C CYS A 514 17.52 -2.03 -6.85
N LYS A 515 18.49 -2.35 -7.71
CA LYS A 515 18.50 -3.56 -8.57
C LYS A 515 19.19 -4.71 -7.87
#